data_AF-A0A229NVJ7-F1
#
_entry.id   AF-A0A229NVJ7-F1
#
_cell.length_a   1.000
_cell.length_b   1.000
_cell.length_c   1.000
_cell.angle_alpha   90.00
_cell.angle_beta   90.00
_cell.angle_gamma   90.00
#
_symmetry.space_group_name_H-M   'P 1'
#
loop_
_entity.id
_entity.type
_entity.pdbx_description
1 polymer ?
#
loop_
_entity_poly.entity_id
_entity_poly.type
_entity_poly.pdbx_seq_one_letter_code
_entity_poly.pdbx_strand_id
1 'polypeptide(L)'
;MLDILNSDCPPYAGWHYKVSTELSTERGFAGELGGLRPGWRTGWRNESAKGSGKPIKDASQAGFALKPSLQLPSTALAKYVPKELVHAEALSPVSLQIVFSKPLAADELEAVAARVYFKISGGLVVTGSPVLKTGSRAAYIVPTSLQKPGTRYACSFRGGDKLGFRAGVDRLFFRQAVQTASDTVELRSSLVDGVFDYAIVTIADRGEPTPGGGFELSSDNVHDGRYFQIVPPLDGLSIGIVPDNGKPLEAHYVSGTQLLKGKQAPRFRLPTGYAFTPGQRYTIRSDWARIGQDAFTASAAYPSNPSLSLRSLRAVGSGQLEIRFSREPNGEQLVGRRLELRGTGGGKAFTALYRIGSTSGNYAVFELADGVVLEPGASYSISPLGYWLSSKENMRLQMPAVRLPAVLSTAKYNLRAGR
;
A
#
# COMPACT_ATOMS: atom_id res chain seq x y z
N MET A 1 8.92 -21.34 29.23
CA MET A 1 7.46 -21.17 29.05
C MET A 1 7.21 -20.52 27.68
N LEU A 2 7.68 -21.21 26.63
CA LEU A 2 7.59 -20.83 25.22
C LEU A 2 7.64 -22.17 24.46
N ASP A 3 6.62 -22.97 24.69
CA ASP A 3 6.33 -24.20 23.96
C ASP A 3 4.82 -24.19 23.75
N ILE A 4 4.42 -23.80 22.55
CA ILE A 4 3.20 -24.15 21.81
C ILE A 4 3.27 -23.23 20.59
N LEU A 5 3.60 -23.83 19.45
CA LEU A 5 3.35 -23.42 18.05
C LEU A 5 4.47 -24.00 17.18
N ASN A 6 4.54 -25.34 17.09
CA ASN A 6 5.21 -26.03 15.99
C ASN A 6 4.71 -27.47 15.94
N SER A 7 3.60 -27.67 15.25
CA SER A 7 3.18 -28.99 14.78
C SER A 7 2.77 -28.81 13.33
N ASP A 8 3.75 -28.97 12.44
CA ASP A 8 3.64 -29.54 11.08
C ASP A 8 4.86 -29.14 10.22
N CYS A 9 6.01 -29.75 10.50
CA CYS A 9 7.14 -29.82 9.57
C CYS A 9 7.88 -31.16 9.79
N PRO A 10 8.15 -31.95 8.74
CA PRO A 10 8.93 -33.17 8.87
C PRO A 10 10.42 -32.85 9.11
N PRO A 11 11.17 -33.73 9.82
CA PRO A 11 12.58 -33.48 10.14
C PRO A 11 13.44 -33.65 8.88
N TYR A 12 14.18 -32.60 8.51
CA TYR A 12 15.24 -32.72 7.51
C TYR A 12 16.63 -32.72 8.18
N ALA A 13 17.42 -33.68 7.73
CA ALA A 13 18.72 -34.08 8.24
C ALA A 13 19.79 -32.98 8.13
N GLY A 14 20.73 -33.04 9.07
CA GLY A 14 21.72 -32.01 9.35
C GLY A 14 22.80 -31.83 8.30
N TRP A 15 23.26 -30.60 8.19
CA TRP A 15 24.54 -30.23 7.62
C TRP A 15 25.27 -29.34 8.63
N HIS A 16 26.37 -29.85 9.17
CA HIS A 16 27.31 -29.10 9.99
C HIS A 16 28.17 -28.21 9.07
N TYR A 17 28.17 -26.90 9.29
CA TYR A 17 29.20 -26.01 8.76
C TYR A 17 30.17 -25.66 9.89
N LYS A 18 31.44 -26.03 9.70
CA LYS A 18 32.58 -25.52 10.49
C LYS A 18 32.80 -24.06 10.14
N VAL A 19 32.86 -23.22 11.16
CA VAL A 19 33.38 -21.85 11.08
C VAL A 19 34.91 -21.93 11.13
N SER A 20 35.62 -21.43 10.12
CA SER A 20 37.03 -21.08 10.25
C SER A 20 37.18 -19.57 10.14
N THR A 21 37.54 -18.95 11.25
CA THR A 21 38.07 -17.59 11.33
C THR A 21 39.53 -17.60 10.90
N GLU A 22 39.87 -16.89 9.82
CA GLU A 22 41.24 -16.43 9.59
C GLU A 22 41.23 -14.93 9.27
N LEU A 23 41.84 -14.20 10.21
CA LEU A 23 42.36 -12.84 10.05
C LEU A 23 43.56 -12.89 9.09
N SER A 24 43.63 -11.95 8.15
CA SER A 24 44.87 -11.63 7.45
C SER A 24 44.95 -10.14 7.16
N THR A 25 46.01 -9.55 7.68
CA THR A 25 46.46 -8.16 7.63
C THR A 25 47.26 -7.84 6.36
N GLU A 26 47.03 -6.62 5.86
CA GLU A 26 48.02 -5.67 5.31
C GLU A 26 48.77 -5.86 3.97
N ARG A 27 48.91 -4.70 3.29
CA ARG A 27 49.83 -4.25 2.22
C ARG A 27 49.60 -4.84 0.82
N GLY A 28 49.51 -4.09 -0.27
CA GLY A 28 49.88 -2.71 -0.58
C GLY A 28 50.68 -2.74 -1.89
N PHE A 29 50.21 -2.10 -2.98
CA PHE A 29 51.05 -1.76 -4.13
C PHE A 29 50.42 -0.62 -4.95
N ALA A 30 51.26 0.36 -5.26
CA ALA A 30 51.01 1.52 -6.11
C ALA A 30 51.52 1.26 -7.54
N GLY A 31 51.02 2.01 -8.52
CA GLY A 31 51.57 2.12 -9.88
C GLY A 31 50.55 2.68 -10.89
N GLU A 32 50.58 4.00 -11.13
CA GLU A 32 50.88 4.67 -12.43
C GLU A 32 49.68 4.77 -13.40
N LEU A 33 49.07 5.96 -13.60
CA LEU A 33 49.44 7.10 -14.46
C LEU A 33 49.50 6.79 -15.97
N GLY A 34 48.57 7.38 -16.73
CA GLY A 34 48.76 7.66 -18.17
C GLY A 34 47.48 7.71 -18.99
N GLY A 35 47.22 8.85 -19.66
CA GLY A 35 46.58 8.85 -20.99
C GLY A 35 45.21 9.51 -21.17
N LEU A 36 45.22 10.85 -21.21
CA LEU A 36 44.66 11.75 -22.26
C LEU A 36 43.27 11.50 -22.91
N ARG A 37 42.50 12.60 -22.94
CA ARG A 37 41.21 12.84 -23.62
C ARG A 37 41.35 12.96 -25.15
N PRO A 38 40.24 12.85 -25.92
CA PRO A 38 39.48 14.03 -26.37
C PRO A 38 37.95 13.81 -26.22
N GLY A 39 37.06 14.79 -26.00
CA GLY A 39 36.90 16.07 -26.70
C GLY A 39 35.53 16.08 -27.39
N TRP A 40 34.46 16.48 -26.71
CA TRP A 40 33.17 16.83 -27.34
C TRP A 40 32.60 18.08 -26.67
N ARG A 41 32.60 19.19 -27.43
CA ARG A 41 31.83 20.41 -27.16
C ARG A 41 30.48 20.27 -27.87
N THR A 42 29.39 20.52 -27.16
CA THR A 42 28.16 21.04 -27.77
C THR A 42 27.68 22.19 -26.91
N GLY A 43 27.70 23.39 -27.50
CA GLY A 43 27.14 24.60 -26.90
C GLY A 43 25.64 24.66 -27.18
N TRP A 44 24.88 25.04 -26.16
CA TRP A 44 23.53 25.59 -26.35
C TRP A 44 23.51 26.99 -25.76
N ARG A 45 23.28 27.95 -26.67
CA ARG A 45 23.15 29.38 -26.46
C ARG A 45 21.69 29.65 -26.07
N ASN A 46 21.45 30.28 -24.93
CA ASN A 46 20.14 30.85 -24.61
C ASN A 46 20.20 32.36 -24.85
N GLU A 47 19.60 32.81 -25.95
CA GLU A 47 19.36 34.22 -26.19
C GLU A 47 18.07 34.66 -25.48
N SER A 48 18.21 35.74 -24.73
CA SER A 48 17.16 36.43 -23.99
C SER A 48 16.52 37.47 -24.90
N ALA A 49 15.19 37.47 -25.02
CA ALA A 49 14.45 38.58 -25.60
C ALA A 49 13.58 39.25 -24.51
N LYS A 50 13.98 40.45 -24.11
CA LYS A 50 13.16 41.42 -23.38
C LYS A 50 12.15 42.03 -24.36
N GLY A 51 10.87 42.03 -23.99
CA GLY A 51 9.82 42.73 -24.72
C GLY A 51 8.84 43.35 -23.72
N SER A 52 8.97 44.66 -23.54
CA SER A 52 8.11 45.54 -22.75
C SER A 52 6.78 45.81 -23.45
N GLY A 53 5.65 45.69 -22.74
CA GLY A 53 4.36 46.20 -23.22
C GLY A 53 3.21 45.91 -22.25
N LYS A 54 2.61 46.97 -21.71
CA LYS A 54 1.28 47.04 -21.09
C LYS A 54 0.75 48.46 -21.33
N PRO A 55 -0.56 48.74 -21.18
CA PRO A 55 -1.74 47.85 -21.24
C PRO A 55 -2.91 48.45 -22.06
N ILE A 56 -3.88 47.65 -22.50
CA ILE A 56 -5.25 48.13 -22.79
C ILE A 56 -6.27 47.14 -22.21
N LYS A 57 -7.33 47.73 -21.66
CA LYS A 57 -8.46 47.19 -20.88
C LYS A 57 -9.61 46.70 -21.78
N ASP A 58 -10.46 45.87 -21.16
CA ASP A 58 -11.87 45.55 -21.47
C ASP A 58 -12.13 44.62 -22.69
N ALA A 59 -13.02 43.62 -22.68
CA ALA A 59 -13.99 43.12 -21.69
C ALA A 59 -14.36 41.64 -21.98
N SER A 60 -14.73 40.94 -20.90
CA SER A 60 -15.73 39.85 -20.78
C SER A 60 -15.80 38.71 -21.82
N GLN A 61 -15.57 37.48 -21.36
CA GLN A 61 -16.59 36.41 -21.40
C GLN A 61 -16.24 35.24 -20.47
N ALA A 62 -17.29 34.65 -19.90
CA ALA A 62 -17.30 33.82 -18.71
C ALA A 62 -16.48 32.52 -18.79
N GLY A 63 -15.51 32.37 -17.88
CA GLY A 63 -14.86 31.11 -17.54
C GLY A 63 -15.26 30.70 -16.12
N PHE A 64 -15.73 29.46 -15.96
CA PHE A 64 -16.06 28.85 -14.68
C PHE A 64 -14.87 28.90 -13.73
N ALA A 65 -14.95 29.77 -12.71
CA ALA A 65 -14.01 29.81 -11.62
C ALA A 65 -14.19 28.56 -10.74
N LEU A 66 -13.29 27.59 -10.89
CA LEU A 66 -13.02 26.58 -9.88
C LEU A 66 -12.58 27.31 -8.60
N LYS A 67 -13.41 27.31 -7.56
CA LYS A 67 -12.98 27.69 -6.20
C LYS A 67 -11.87 26.73 -5.76
N PRO A 68 -10.66 27.18 -5.43
CA PRO A 68 -9.75 26.40 -4.62
C PRO A 68 -10.07 26.69 -3.16
N SER A 69 -11.03 25.97 -2.58
CA SER A 69 -11.22 25.97 -1.13
C SER A 69 -10.94 24.57 -0.59
N LEU A 70 -9.68 24.15 -0.69
CA LEU A 70 -9.11 23.26 0.32
C LEU A 70 -8.91 24.12 1.58
N GLN A 71 -9.96 24.23 2.38
CA GLN A 71 -9.81 24.70 3.75
C GLN A 71 -9.06 23.61 4.52
N LEU A 72 -7.84 23.91 4.94
CA LEU A 72 -7.20 23.20 6.04
C LEU A 72 -8.18 23.20 7.23
N PRO A 73 -8.34 22.08 7.96
CA PRO A 73 -9.22 22.05 9.12
C PRO A 73 -8.79 23.16 10.11
N SER A 74 -9.72 24.06 10.42
CA SER A 74 -9.52 25.15 11.38
C SER A 74 -9.61 24.64 12.82
N THR A 75 -8.75 23.69 13.16
CA THR A 75 -8.44 23.43 14.56
C THR A 75 -7.43 24.49 14.97
N ALA A 76 -7.65 25.16 16.11
CA ALA A 76 -6.74 26.18 16.63
C ALA A 76 -5.28 25.71 16.47
N LEU A 77 -4.49 26.44 15.68
CA LEU A 77 -3.07 26.16 15.48
C LEU A 77 -2.41 26.17 16.87
N ALA A 78 -2.18 24.99 17.42
CA ALA A 78 -1.37 24.82 18.61
C ALA A 78 -0.08 25.63 18.38
N LYS A 79 0.25 26.51 19.33
CA LYS A 79 1.40 27.41 19.25
C LYS A 79 2.61 26.63 18.73
N TYR A 80 3.04 26.95 17.51
CA TYR A 80 4.11 26.22 16.83
C TYR A 80 5.39 26.34 17.65
N VAL A 81 5.82 25.23 18.24
CA VAL A 81 7.15 25.11 18.83
C VAL A 81 8.02 24.41 17.80
N PRO A 82 9.14 25.01 17.36
CA PRO A 82 10.03 24.38 16.39
C PRO A 82 10.42 22.97 16.84
N LYS A 83 10.23 22.00 15.95
CA LYS A 83 10.69 20.62 16.13
C LYS A 83 11.89 20.44 15.23
N GLU A 84 13.04 20.25 15.84
CA GLU A 84 14.32 20.15 15.13
C GLU A 84 14.58 18.70 14.77
N LEU A 85 15.14 18.48 13.57
CA LEU A 85 15.69 17.20 13.15
C LEU A 85 17.01 16.99 13.88
N VAL A 86 17.07 16.01 14.76
CA VAL A 86 18.25 15.68 15.57
C VAL A 86 19.09 14.60 14.89
N HIS A 87 18.43 13.62 14.27
CA HIS A 87 19.09 12.50 13.60
C HIS A 87 18.31 12.06 12.35
N ALA A 88 19.03 11.65 11.31
CA ALA A 88 18.46 11.08 10.10
C ALA A 88 19.44 10.05 9.51
N GLU A 89 18.96 8.83 9.33
CA GLU A 89 19.70 7.75 8.69
C GLU A 89 18.76 6.90 7.84
N ALA A 90 19.32 6.19 6.86
CA ALA A 90 18.55 5.26 6.06
C ALA A 90 18.49 3.89 6.76
N LEU A 91 17.28 3.34 6.90
CA LEU A 91 17.06 2.00 7.42
C LEU A 91 17.10 0.94 6.31
N SER A 92 16.67 1.34 5.11
CA SER A 92 16.64 0.50 3.92
C SER A 92 16.63 1.40 2.67
N PRO A 93 16.71 0.85 1.44
CA PRO A 93 16.55 1.63 0.23
C PRO A 93 15.21 2.38 0.09
N VAL A 94 14.23 2.13 0.96
CA VAL A 94 12.88 2.71 0.91
C VAL A 94 12.41 3.27 2.25
N SER A 95 13.32 3.49 3.22
CA SER A 95 12.95 4.08 4.50
C SER A 95 14.09 4.77 5.24
N LEU A 96 13.71 5.68 6.14
CA LEU A 96 14.59 6.40 7.06
C LEU A 96 14.20 6.16 8.51
N GLN A 97 15.16 6.28 9.42
CA GLN A 97 14.94 6.56 10.84
C GLN A 97 15.22 8.04 11.06
N ILE A 98 14.23 8.79 11.53
CA ILE A 98 14.34 10.21 11.83
C ILE A 98 14.02 10.46 13.29
N VAL A 99 14.90 11.16 14.00
CA VAL A 99 14.70 11.57 15.40
C VAL A 99 14.47 13.07 15.47
N PHE A 100 13.42 13.46 16.17
CA PHE A 100 13.09 14.85 16.46
C PHE A 100 13.42 15.24 17.90
N SER A 101 13.63 16.53 18.15
CA SER A 101 13.80 17.04 19.52
C SER A 101 12.54 16.94 20.38
N LYS A 102 11.37 16.79 19.74
CA LYS A 102 10.04 16.62 20.36
C LYS A 102 9.16 15.71 19.50
N PRO A 103 8.18 14.99 20.08
CA PRO A 103 7.23 14.19 19.31
C PRO A 103 6.48 15.01 18.26
N LEU A 104 6.26 14.39 17.10
CA LEU A 104 5.32 14.84 16.08
C LEU A 104 3.88 14.70 16.60
N ALA A 105 3.01 15.63 16.20
CA ALA A 105 1.59 15.56 16.47
C ALA A 105 0.91 14.58 15.50
N ALA A 106 -0.26 14.06 15.86
CA ALA A 106 -0.95 13.04 15.05
C ALA A 106 -1.24 13.50 13.61
N ASP A 107 -1.65 14.76 13.43
CA ASP A 107 -1.89 15.36 12.12
C ASP A 107 -0.63 15.50 11.26
N GLU A 108 0.56 15.52 11.87
CA GLU A 108 1.85 15.52 11.17
C GLU A 108 2.28 14.14 10.67
N LEU A 109 1.68 13.08 11.23
CA LEU A 109 1.92 11.69 10.85
C LEU A 109 1.01 11.23 9.70
N GLU A 110 -0.03 11.99 9.38
CA GLU A 110 -0.91 11.72 8.23
C GLU A 110 -0.14 11.77 6.92
N ALA A 111 -0.31 10.75 6.06
CA ALA A 111 0.50 10.58 4.84
C ALA A 111 0.52 11.82 3.92
N VAL A 112 -0.62 12.49 3.75
CA VAL A 112 -0.73 13.71 2.93
C VAL A 112 0.05 14.86 3.56
N ALA A 113 -0.09 15.05 4.86
CA ALA A 113 0.61 16.11 5.59
C ALA A 113 2.12 15.85 5.64
N ALA A 114 2.53 14.62 5.93
CA ALA A 114 3.93 14.19 5.95
C ALA A 114 4.63 14.46 4.60
N ARG A 115 3.98 14.17 3.47
CA ARG A 115 4.50 14.50 2.12
C ARG A 115 4.75 16.00 1.90
N VAL A 116 3.97 16.86 2.56
CA VAL A 116 4.14 18.30 2.49
C VAL A 116 5.25 18.76 3.43
N TYR A 117 5.25 18.26 4.66
CA TYR A 117 6.17 18.71 5.72
C TYR A 117 7.59 18.21 5.54
N PHE A 118 7.79 16.97 5.10
CA PHE A 118 9.12 16.45 4.77
C PHE A 118 9.53 16.91 3.38
N LYS A 119 10.71 17.54 3.29
CA LYS A 119 11.37 17.83 2.02
C LYS A 119 12.72 17.13 1.99
N ILE A 120 12.87 16.21 1.05
CA ILE A 120 14.09 15.44 0.85
C ILE A 120 14.68 15.82 -0.52
N SER A 121 15.99 16.04 -0.56
CA SER A 121 16.69 16.40 -1.80
C SER A 121 16.68 15.27 -2.84
N GLY A 122 17.11 15.57 -4.06
CA GLY A 122 17.30 14.54 -5.11
C GLY A 122 16.02 13.91 -5.62
N GLY A 123 14.86 14.55 -5.41
CA GLY A 123 13.55 14.07 -5.85
C GLY A 123 12.98 12.93 -5.01
N LEU A 124 13.59 12.60 -3.86
CA LEU A 124 13.06 11.58 -2.96
C LEU A 124 11.80 12.11 -2.26
N VAL A 125 10.76 11.28 -2.18
CA VAL A 125 9.48 11.65 -1.56
C VAL A 125 9.09 10.68 -0.46
N VAL A 126 8.34 11.17 0.52
CA VAL A 126 7.69 10.32 1.53
C VAL A 126 6.51 9.62 0.89
N THR A 127 6.39 8.30 1.05
CA THR A 127 5.38 7.51 0.33
C THR A 127 4.18 7.13 1.18
N GLY A 128 4.30 7.16 2.51
CA GLY A 128 3.23 6.83 3.45
C GLY A 128 3.35 7.61 4.75
N SER A 129 2.54 7.24 5.75
CA SER A 129 2.58 7.84 7.08
C SER A 129 3.88 7.49 7.81
N PRO A 130 4.61 8.46 8.38
CA PRO A 130 5.64 8.19 9.38
C PRO A 130 5.05 7.46 10.59
N VAL A 131 5.80 6.53 11.17
CA VAL A 131 5.33 5.74 12.32
C VAL A 131 6.33 5.80 13.47
N LEU A 132 5.84 6.05 14.68
CA LEU A 132 6.65 6.20 15.89
C LEU A 132 7.12 4.84 16.39
N LYS A 133 8.43 4.67 16.56
CA LYS A 133 9.05 3.44 17.05
C LYS A 133 8.78 3.25 18.55
N THR A 134 8.38 2.04 18.94
CA THR A 134 8.18 1.62 20.34
C THR A 134 9.48 1.80 21.13
N GLY A 135 9.36 2.23 22.40
CA GLY A 135 10.50 2.60 23.24
C GLY A 135 11.07 3.99 22.95
N SER A 136 10.60 4.69 21.91
CA SER A 136 11.02 6.06 21.60
C SER A 136 9.91 7.09 21.85
N ARG A 137 10.33 8.31 22.20
CA ARG A 137 9.45 9.48 22.30
C ARG A 137 9.39 10.32 21.02
N ALA A 138 10.34 10.16 20.10
CA ALA A 138 10.46 11.03 18.93
C ALA A 138 11.25 10.43 17.76
N ALA A 139 11.45 9.11 17.72
CA ALA A 139 12.10 8.41 16.59
C ALA A 139 11.04 7.76 15.69
N TYR A 140 11.06 8.11 14.42
CA TYR A 140 10.06 7.71 13.44
C TYR A 140 10.69 6.90 12.31
N ILE A 141 10.02 5.83 11.89
CA ILE A 141 10.28 5.17 10.62
C ILE A 141 9.52 5.97 9.55
N VAL A 142 10.24 6.53 8.58
CA VAL A 142 9.67 7.35 7.51
C VAL A 142 9.80 6.60 6.19
N PRO A 143 8.69 6.12 5.59
CA PRO A 143 8.73 5.44 4.29
C PRO A 143 9.04 6.44 3.17
N THR A 144 9.93 6.06 2.26
CA THR A 144 10.34 6.88 1.11
C THR A 144 10.17 6.14 -0.21
N SER A 145 10.17 6.89 -1.31
CA SER A 145 10.45 6.33 -2.62
C SER A 145 11.84 5.66 -2.64
N LEU A 146 12.14 4.90 -3.70
CA LEU A 146 13.42 4.23 -3.85
C LEU A 146 14.60 5.23 -3.81
N GLN A 147 15.51 5.01 -2.87
CA GLN A 147 16.75 5.74 -2.73
C GLN A 147 17.77 5.22 -3.74
N LYS A 148 18.52 6.13 -4.35
CA LYS A 148 19.58 5.78 -5.32
C LYS A 148 20.86 5.40 -4.56
N PRO A 149 21.38 4.17 -4.70
CA PRO A 149 22.61 3.75 -4.05
C PRO A 149 23.76 4.75 -4.27
N GLY A 150 24.57 4.97 -3.23
CA GLY A 150 25.71 5.90 -3.27
C GLY A 150 25.34 7.39 -3.19
N THR A 151 24.05 7.75 -3.24
CA THR A 151 23.61 9.14 -3.17
C THR A 151 23.60 9.66 -1.73
N ARG A 152 23.99 10.93 -1.55
CA ARG A 152 23.78 11.66 -0.29
C ARG A 152 22.55 12.54 -0.44
N TYR A 153 21.65 12.43 0.53
CA TYR A 153 20.41 13.18 0.60
C TYR A 153 20.47 14.16 1.76
N ALA A 154 19.58 15.15 1.73
CA ALA A 154 19.32 16.04 2.85
C ALA A 154 17.80 16.11 3.09
N CYS A 155 17.39 15.97 4.35
CA CYS A 155 16.01 16.05 4.78
C CYS A 155 15.79 17.32 5.60
N SER A 156 14.66 17.98 5.41
CA SER A 156 14.17 19.07 6.27
C SER A 156 12.70 18.82 6.62
N PHE A 157 12.26 19.39 7.74
CA PHE A 157 10.87 19.30 8.21
C PHE A 157 10.28 20.70 8.37
N ARG A 158 9.15 20.97 7.71
CA ARG A 158 8.42 22.26 7.74
C ARG A 158 9.31 23.50 7.47
N GLY A 159 10.32 23.35 6.61
CA GLY A 159 11.24 24.44 6.24
C GLY A 159 12.32 24.75 7.28
N GLY A 160 12.45 23.94 8.33
CA GLY A 160 13.57 24.00 9.27
C GLY A 160 14.89 23.51 8.67
N ASP A 161 15.89 23.36 9.54
CA ASP A 161 17.25 22.99 9.12
C ASP A 161 17.33 21.64 8.41
N LYS A 162 18.33 21.54 7.54
CA LYS A 162 18.58 20.34 6.73
C LYS A 162 19.57 19.42 7.42
N LEU A 163 19.20 18.15 7.55
CA LEU A 163 20.07 17.09 8.04
C LEU A 163 20.42 16.13 6.90
N GLY A 164 21.72 15.85 6.74
CA GLY A 164 22.22 14.97 5.69
C GLY A 164 22.19 13.50 6.07
N PHE A 165 21.90 12.61 5.13
CA PHE A 165 21.99 11.16 5.29
C PHE A 165 22.49 10.48 4.01
N ARG A 166 23.00 9.25 4.13
CA ARG A 166 23.40 8.42 2.98
C ARG A 166 22.27 7.48 2.58
N ALA A 167 22.13 7.23 1.28
CA ALA A 167 21.17 6.27 0.77
C ALA A 167 21.34 4.89 1.42
N GLY A 168 20.23 4.27 1.81
CA GLY A 168 20.18 2.90 2.29
C GLY A 168 20.51 1.92 1.18
N VAL A 169 21.35 0.94 1.48
CA VAL A 169 21.80 -0.10 0.53
C VAL A 169 21.34 -1.50 0.92
N ASP A 170 20.96 -1.68 2.19
CA ASP A 170 20.56 -2.97 2.74
C ASP A 170 19.12 -3.30 2.34
N ARG A 171 18.99 -4.09 1.27
CA ARG A 171 17.69 -4.56 0.79
C ARG A 171 16.98 -5.38 1.86
N LEU A 172 15.66 -5.18 1.95
CA LEU A 172 14.79 -5.91 2.87
C LEU A 172 14.70 -7.38 2.45
N PHE A 173 14.95 -8.29 3.38
CA PHE A 173 14.90 -9.71 3.09
C PHE A 173 13.47 -10.26 3.16
N PHE A 174 13.09 -10.99 2.12
CA PHE A 174 11.89 -11.83 2.09
C PHE A 174 12.31 -13.25 1.77
N ARG A 175 11.75 -14.23 2.48
CA ARG A 175 12.11 -15.63 2.31
C ARG A 175 11.69 -16.16 0.95
N GLN A 176 10.47 -15.86 0.52
CA GLN A 176 9.88 -16.42 -0.68
C GLN A 176 8.76 -15.56 -1.26
N ALA A 177 8.57 -15.65 -2.57
CA ALA A 177 7.42 -15.16 -3.30
C ALA A 177 6.41 -16.30 -3.57
N VAL A 178 5.13 -16.07 -3.27
CA VAL A 178 4.08 -17.08 -3.43
C VAL A 178 2.88 -16.48 -4.14
N GLN A 179 2.45 -17.09 -5.24
CA GLN A 179 1.17 -16.74 -5.88
C GLN A 179 0.02 -17.02 -4.91
N THR A 180 -0.89 -16.06 -4.74
CA THR A 180 -2.09 -16.18 -3.87
C THR A 180 -3.40 -15.93 -4.60
N ALA A 181 -3.35 -15.42 -5.82
CA ALA A 181 -4.47 -15.29 -6.74
C ALA A 181 -3.96 -15.36 -8.19
N SER A 182 -4.88 -15.30 -9.15
CA SER A 182 -4.57 -15.24 -10.58
C SER A 182 -3.69 -14.03 -10.96
N ASP A 183 -3.67 -12.96 -10.15
CA ASP A 183 -2.99 -11.71 -10.44
C ASP A 183 -2.18 -11.15 -9.25
N THR A 184 -2.07 -11.92 -8.16
CA THR A 184 -1.49 -11.45 -6.90
C THR A 184 -0.41 -12.39 -6.40
N VAL A 185 0.73 -11.82 -6.03
CA VAL A 185 1.85 -12.50 -5.36
C VAL A 185 2.02 -11.93 -3.95
N GLU A 186 2.46 -12.78 -3.03
CA GLU A 186 2.75 -12.48 -1.64
C GLU A 186 4.25 -12.62 -1.41
N LEU A 187 4.89 -11.63 -0.78
CA LEU A 187 6.29 -11.74 -0.32
C LEU A 187 6.28 -12.05 1.18
N ARG A 188 6.82 -13.20 1.58
CA ARG A 188 6.78 -13.63 2.99
C ARG A 188 8.07 -13.24 3.72
N SER A 189 7.95 -12.53 4.82
CA SER A 189 9.02 -12.31 5.79
C SER A 189 8.77 -13.11 7.08
N SER A 190 9.77 -13.22 7.94
CA SER A 190 9.63 -13.89 9.23
C SER A 190 10.57 -13.28 10.27
N LEU A 191 10.09 -13.22 11.52
CA LEU A 191 10.90 -12.82 12.67
C LEU A 191 12.15 -13.70 12.82
N VAL A 192 12.04 -15.00 12.51
CA VAL A 192 13.19 -15.92 12.60
C VAL A 192 14.28 -15.60 11.59
N ASP A 193 13.94 -14.86 10.52
CA ASP A 193 14.89 -14.38 9.51
C ASP A 193 15.47 -13.00 9.88
N GLY A 194 15.10 -12.44 11.03
CA GLY A 194 15.55 -11.12 11.46
C GLY A 194 14.83 -9.99 10.72
N VAL A 195 13.59 -10.22 10.25
CA VAL A 195 12.80 -9.23 9.52
C VAL A 195 11.44 -9.10 10.18
N PHE A 196 11.03 -7.87 10.47
CA PHE A 196 9.71 -7.59 11.04
C PHE A 196 9.00 -6.46 10.31
N ASP A 197 7.68 -6.46 10.43
CA ASP A 197 6.80 -5.42 9.94
C ASP A 197 6.78 -4.24 10.91
N TYR A 198 6.82 -3.00 10.40
CA TYR A 198 6.82 -1.81 11.24
C TYR A 198 5.74 -1.85 12.35
N ALA A 199 4.56 -2.42 12.08
CA ALA A 199 3.46 -2.47 13.04
C ALA A 199 3.77 -3.31 14.29
N ILE A 200 4.81 -4.16 14.26
CA ILE A 200 5.27 -4.93 15.42
C ILE A 200 6.09 -4.05 16.38
N VAL A 201 6.77 -3.02 15.86
CA VAL A 201 7.70 -2.17 16.62
C VAL A 201 7.27 -0.71 16.68
N THR A 202 6.01 -0.42 16.39
CA THR A 202 5.41 0.90 16.55
C THR A 202 4.39 0.87 17.67
N ILE A 203 4.28 1.97 18.40
CA ILE A 203 3.63 2.03 19.72
C ILE A 203 2.25 1.36 19.74
N ALA A 204 2.08 0.54 20.78
CA ALA A 204 0.89 -0.17 21.21
C ALA A 204 -0.28 0.75 21.63
N ASP A 205 -0.66 1.73 20.79
CA ASP A 205 -1.86 2.56 21.01
C ASP A 205 -3.17 1.78 20.72
N ARG A 206 -3.09 0.44 20.72
CA ARG A 206 -4.23 -0.48 20.62
C ARG A 206 -4.71 -0.99 21.97
N GLY A 207 -4.12 -0.57 23.10
CA GLY A 207 -4.54 -1.00 24.44
C GLY A 207 -4.33 -2.49 24.75
N GLU A 208 -4.10 -3.32 23.74
CA GLU A 208 -3.79 -4.73 23.83
C GLU A 208 -2.44 -5.03 23.15
N PRO A 209 -1.60 -5.90 23.75
CA PRO A 209 -0.43 -6.43 23.07
C PRO A 209 -0.85 -7.08 21.75
N THR A 210 -0.22 -6.70 20.64
CA THR A 210 -0.41 -7.38 19.36
C THR A 210 -0.16 -8.89 19.56
N PRO A 211 -1.03 -9.79 19.05
CA PRO A 211 -0.79 -11.23 19.13
C PRO A 211 0.58 -11.56 18.53
N GLY A 212 1.50 -12.06 19.36
CA GLY A 212 2.91 -12.30 18.98
C GLY A 212 3.93 -11.36 19.64
N GLY A 213 3.51 -10.39 20.46
CA GLY A 213 4.37 -9.60 21.34
C GLY A 213 5.20 -8.54 20.61
N GLY A 214 4.85 -7.27 20.78
CA GLY A 214 5.75 -6.17 20.42
C GLY A 214 6.94 -6.16 21.38
N PHE A 215 8.16 -6.08 20.86
CA PHE A 215 9.37 -5.88 21.66
C PHE A 215 10.03 -4.57 21.27
N GLU A 216 10.69 -3.95 22.25
CA GLU A 216 11.44 -2.73 22.01
C GLU A 216 12.78 -3.05 21.37
N LEU A 217 13.09 -2.29 20.33
CA LEU A 217 14.40 -2.31 19.68
C LEU A 217 15.24 -1.14 20.19
N SER A 218 16.54 -1.37 20.31
CA SER A 218 17.50 -0.28 20.48
C SER A 218 17.44 0.72 19.31
N SER A 219 18.14 1.86 19.43
CA SER A 219 18.34 2.81 18.32
C SER A 219 18.84 2.12 17.05
N ASP A 220 19.66 1.08 17.22
CA ASP A 220 20.37 0.38 16.16
C ASP A 220 19.62 -0.87 15.67
N ASN A 221 18.32 -0.96 15.98
CA ASN A 221 17.45 -2.09 15.65
C ASN A 221 17.95 -3.44 16.19
N VAL A 222 18.45 -3.45 17.42
CA VAL A 222 18.87 -4.67 18.12
C VAL A 222 17.87 -5.04 19.22
N HIS A 223 17.56 -6.32 19.33
CA HIS A 223 16.86 -6.94 20.45
C HIS A 223 17.52 -8.28 20.79
N ASP A 224 17.77 -8.55 22.07
CA ASP A 224 18.48 -9.75 22.54
C ASP A 224 19.78 -10.05 21.77
N GLY A 225 20.56 -9.00 21.49
CA GLY A 225 21.85 -9.10 20.76
C GLY A 225 21.71 -9.38 19.26
N ARG A 226 20.49 -9.46 18.73
CA ARG A 226 20.22 -9.71 17.31
C ARG A 226 19.76 -8.45 16.60
N TYR A 227 20.37 -8.15 15.45
CA TYR A 227 19.90 -7.10 14.55
C TYR A 227 18.65 -7.55 13.78
N PHE A 228 17.74 -6.62 13.57
CA PHE A 228 16.53 -6.83 12.79
C PHE A 228 16.29 -5.75 11.74
N GLN A 229 15.87 -6.16 10.54
CA GLN A 229 15.39 -5.28 9.50
C GLN A 229 13.93 -4.89 9.71
N ILE A 230 13.62 -3.62 9.46
CA ILE A 230 12.27 -3.06 9.54
C ILE A 230 11.68 -2.99 8.13
N VAL A 231 10.58 -3.69 7.88
CA VAL A 231 9.76 -3.46 6.69
C VAL A 231 8.89 -2.23 6.95
N PRO A 232 9.14 -1.07 6.29
CA PRO A 232 8.37 0.15 6.51
C PRO A 232 6.97 0.00 5.90
N PRO A 233 6.04 0.96 6.12
CA PRO A 233 4.84 1.02 5.30
C PRO A 233 5.21 1.00 3.80
N LEU A 234 4.65 0.05 3.05
CA LEU A 234 5.02 -0.19 1.64
C LEU A 234 4.14 0.55 0.63
N ASP A 235 3.29 1.48 1.07
CA ASP A 235 2.42 2.26 0.18
C ASP A 235 3.21 2.94 -0.94
N GLY A 236 2.71 2.82 -2.18
CA GLY A 236 3.34 3.36 -3.37
C GLY A 236 4.54 2.57 -3.90
N LEU A 237 4.95 1.47 -3.26
CA LEU A 237 6.02 0.60 -3.79
C LEU A 237 5.48 -0.43 -4.77
N SER A 238 6.38 -0.85 -5.66
CA SER A 238 6.13 -1.89 -6.65
C SER A 238 7.29 -2.87 -6.74
N ILE A 239 7.02 -4.00 -7.40
CA ILE A 239 8.00 -5.02 -7.77
C ILE A 239 7.85 -5.34 -9.26
N GLY A 240 8.93 -5.76 -9.89
CA GLY A 240 8.91 -6.34 -11.22
C GLY A 240 8.57 -7.82 -11.17
N ILE A 241 7.68 -8.29 -12.03
CA ILE A 241 7.37 -9.70 -12.26
C ILE A 241 7.72 -10.04 -13.70
N VAL A 242 8.72 -10.89 -13.89
CA VAL A 242 9.28 -11.23 -15.19
C VAL A 242 8.89 -12.66 -15.57
N PRO A 243 7.99 -12.88 -16.55
CA PRO A 243 7.78 -14.22 -17.10
C PRO A 243 9.03 -14.71 -17.84
N ASP A 244 9.28 -16.02 -17.82
CA ASP A 244 10.32 -16.60 -18.69
C ASP A 244 10.05 -16.19 -20.15
N ASN A 245 11.07 -15.65 -20.81
CA ASN A 245 11.02 -15.17 -22.20
C ASN A 245 10.03 -14.02 -22.48
N GLY A 246 9.56 -13.29 -21.46
CA GLY A 246 8.66 -12.16 -21.66
C GLY A 246 9.14 -10.85 -21.03
N LYS A 247 8.35 -9.80 -21.24
CA LYS A 247 8.65 -8.46 -20.70
C LYS A 247 8.29 -8.38 -19.22
N PRO A 248 9.06 -7.64 -18.41
CA PRO A 248 8.70 -7.35 -17.03
C PRO A 248 7.32 -6.69 -16.94
N LEU A 249 6.51 -7.18 -16.00
CA LEU A 249 5.26 -6.56 -15.55
C LEU A 249 5.53 -5.86 -14.22
N GLU A 250 4.87 -4.73 -13.98
CA GLU A 250 4.92 -4.07 -12.68
C GLU A 250 3.74 -4.50 -11.82
N ALA A 251 4.00 -4.95 -10.60
CA ALA A 251 2.97 -5.25 -9.61
C ALA A 251 3.06 -4.28 -8.44
N HIS A 252 1.94 -3.68 -8.05
CA HIS A 252 1.89 -2.66 -7.00
C HIS A 252 1.47 -3.25 -5.67
N TYR A 253 2.05 -2.72 -4.59
CA TYR A 253 1.67 -3.09 -3.24
C TYR A 253 0.16 -2.88 -3.00
N VAL A 254 -0.47 -3.85 -2.34
CA VAL A 254 -1.87 -3.79 -1.95
C VAL A 254 -1.93 -3.30 -0.51
N SER A 255 -2.33 -2.04 -0.32
CA SER A 255 -2.43 -1.39 1.00
C SER A 255 -3.23 -2.22 2.00
N GLY A 256 -2.73 -2.30 3.23
CA GLY A 256 -3.35 -3.05 4.32
C GLY A 256 -3.06 -4.55 4.31
N THR A 257 -2.17 -5.06 3.45
CA THR A 257 -1.81 -6.49 3.40
C THR A 257 -0.48 -6.85 4.08
N GLN A 258 0.23 -5.87 4.64
CA GLN A 258 1.58 -6.08 5.17
C GLN A 258 1.62 -7.05 6.35
N LEU A 259 0.80 -6.76 7.37
CA LEU A 259 0.64 -7.55 8.58
C LEU A 259 -0.86 -7.77 8.81
N LEU A 260 -1.36 -8.94 8.39
CA LEU A 260 -2.74 -9.34 8.60
C LEU A 260 -2.77 -10.61 9.45
N LYS A 261 -3.57 -10.61 10.51
CA LYS A 261 -3.74 -11.74 11.44
C LYS A 261 -2.40 -12.34 11.93
N GLY A 262 -1.42 -11.48 12.25
CA GLY A 262 -0.09 -11.88 12.73
C GLY A 262 0.87 -12.38 11.64
N LYS A 263 0.45 -12.42 10.38
CA LYS A 263 1.26 -12.88 9.26
C LYS A 263 1.85 -11.69 8.50
N GLN A 264 3.18 -11.63 8.43
CA GLN A 264 3.90 -10.62 7.66
C GLN A 264 4.05 -11.07 6.21
N ALA A 265 3.13 -10.61 5.37
CA ALA A 265 3.01 -11.12 4.01
C ALA A 265 2.43 -10.08 3.05
N PRO A 266 3.16 -8.97 2.81
CA PRO A 266 2.73 -7.96 1.85
C PRO A 266 2.41 -8.57 0.49
N ARG A 267 1.33 -8.07 -0.11
CA ARG A 267 0.86 -8.52 -1.42
C ARG A 267 1.10 -7.47 -2.47
N PHE A 268 1.42 -7.96 -3.66
CA PHE A 268 1.63 -7.17 -4.84
C PHE A 268 0.72 -7.69 -5.95
N ARG A 269 -0.01 -6.79 -6.58
CA ARG A 269 -1.03 -7.13 -7.59
C ARG A 269 -0.65 -6.55 -8.93
N LEU A 270 -0.80 -7.36 -9.97
CA LEU A 270 -0.68 -6.92 -11.35
C LEU A 270 -1.75 -5.85 -11.68
N PRO A 271 -1.55 -5.04 -12.73
CA PRO A 271 -2.55 -4.06 -13.14
C PRO A 271 -3.86 -4.74 -13.54
N THR A 272 -4.96 -3.99 -13.46
CA THR A 272 -6.27 -4.49 -13.91
C THR A 272 -6.21 -4.98 -15.36
N GLY A 273 -6.76 -6.16 -15.62
CA GLY A 273 -6.72 -6.80 -16.95
C GLY A 273 -5.50 -7.69 -17.17
N TYR A 274 -4.64 -7.89 -16.17
CA TYR A 274 -3.54 -8.86 -16.23
C TYR A 274 -3.78 -10.03 -15.26
N ALA A 275 -3.26 -11.19 -15.63
CA ALA A 275 -3.23 -12.39 -14.80
C ALA A 275 -1.99 -13.22 -15.16
N PHE A 276 -1.54 -14.06 -14.24
CA PHE A 276 -0.52 -15.07 -14.45
C PHE A 276 -1.07 -16.21 -15.29
N THR A 277 -0.33 -16.58 -16.33
CA THR A 277 -0.65 -17.69 -17.22
C THR A 277 -0.31 -19.01 -16.53
N PRO A 278 -1.26 -19.94 -16.33
CA PRO A 278 -0.97 -21.24 -15.72
C PRO A 278 0.18 -21.99 -16.41
N GLY A 279 1.06 -22.59 -15.61
CA GLY A 279 2.25 -23.31 -16.09
C GLY A 279 3.44 -22.43 -16.45
N GLN A 280 3.25 -21.12 -16.62
CA GLN A 280 4.33 -20.17 -16.85
C GLN A 280 5.11 -19.90 -15.56
N ARG A 281 6.44 -19.90 -15.65
CA ARG A 281 7.32 -19.47 -14.56
C ARG A 281 7.53 -17.95 -14.61
N TYR A 282 7.55 -17.35 -13.43
CA TYR A 282 7.78 -15.93 -13.20
C TYR A 282 8.87 -15.72 -12.16
N THR A 283 9.74 -14.73 -12.38
CA THR A 283 10.76 -14.26 -11.43
C THR A 283 10.43 -12.86 -10.94
N ILE A 284 10.53 -12.63 -9.63
CA ILE A 284 10.35 -11.34 -8.99
C ILE A 284 11.68 -10.58 -8.98
N ARG A 285 11.63 -9.30 -9.34
CA ARG A 285 12.76 -8.37 -9.28
C ARG A 285 12.38 -7.15 -8.44
N SER A 286 13.30 -6.71 -7.60
CA SER A 286 13.15 -5.50 -6.80
C SER A 286 14.50 -4.89 -6.49
N ASP A 287 14.56 -3.55 -6.50
CA ASP A 287 15.75 -2.80 -6.11
C ASP A 287 15.82 -2.53 -4.61
N TRP A 288 14.69 -2.68 -3.91
CA TRP A 288 14.56 -2.43 -2.47
C TRP A 288 14.45 -3.72 -1.64
N ALA A 289 14.10 -4.85 -2.27
CA ALA A 289 13.95 -6.14 -1.63
C ALA A 289 14.93 -7.19 -2.18
N ARG A 290 15.35 -8.10 -1.32
CA ARG A 290 16.05 -9.34 -1.66
C ARG A 290 15.14 -10.51 -1.32
N ILE A 291 14.84 -11.35 -2.29
CA ILE A 291 13.90 -12.46 -2.14
C ILE A 291 14.68 -13.77 -2.27
N GLY A 292 14.62 -14.64 -1.26
CA GLY A 292 15.35 -15.91 -1.25
C GLY A 292 14.87 -16.85 -2.36
N GLN A 293 13.58 -17.19 -2.36
CA GLN A 293 12.90 -17.87 -3.45
C GLN A 293 12.13 -16.84 -4.27
N ASP A 294 12.81 -16.25 -5.26
CA ASP A 294 12.31 -15.14 -6.06
C ASP A 294 11.44 -15.58 -7.25
N ALA A 295 11.22 -16.88 -7.45
CA ALA A 295 10.49 -17.38 -8.60
C ALA A 295 9.39 -18.38 -8.22
N PHE A 296 8.31 -18.38 -8.99
CA PHE A 296 7.19 -19.31 -8.84
C PHE A 296 6.65 -19.73 -10.22
N THR A 297 6.03 -20.90 -10.28
CA THR A 297 5.26 -21.34 -11.45
C THR A 297 3.78 -21.09 -11.17
N ALA A 298 3.12 -20.39 -12.09
CA ALA A 298 1.73 -20.01 -11.90
C ALA A 298 0.80 -21.23 -11.92
N SER A 299 -0.06 -21.36 -10.92
CA SER A 299 -0.93 -22.51 -10.75
C SER A 299 -2.22 -22.38 -11.55
N ALA A 300 -2.62 -23.49 -12.19
CA ALA A 300 -3.91 -23.64 -12.86
C ALA A 300 -5.12 -23.63 -11.89
N ALA A 301 -4.88 -23.73 -10.58
CA ALA A 301 -5.93 -23.68 -9.57
C ALA A 301 -6.48 -22.27 -9.32
N TYR A 302 -5.74 -21.22 -9.69
CA TYR A 302 -6.16 -19.84 -9.39
C TYR A 302 -7.23 -19.25 -10.31
N PRO A 303 -7.22 -19.50 -11.63
CA PRO A 303 -8.34 -19.12 -12.50
C PRO A 303 -9.69 -19.71 -12.06
N SER A 304 -9.67 -20.84 -11.35
CA SER A 304 -10.85 -21.58 -10.89
C SER A 304 -10.92 -21.71 -9.36
N ASN A 305 -10.26 -20.80 -8.62
CA ASN A 305 -10.18 -20.89 -7.16
C ASN A 305 -11.59 -20.85 -6.55
N PRO A 306 -12.06 -21.94 -5.88
CA PRO A 306 -13.42 -22.01 -5.36
C PRO A 306 -13.69 -20.99 -4.24
N SER A 307 -12.66 -20.53 -3.54
CA SER A 307 -12.75 -19.44 -2.55
C SER A 307 -12.97 -18.07 -3.20
N LEU A 308 -12.76 -17.96 -4.52
CA LEU A 308 -13.05 -16.78 -5.33
C LEU A 308 -14.01 -17.13 -6.48
N SER A 309 -14.90 -18.11 -6.25
CA SER A 309 -16.02 -18.40 -7.14
C SER A 309 -17.30 -17.82 -6.58
N LEU A 310 -18.03 -17.10 -7.41
CA LEU A 310 -19.32 -16.54 -7.05
C LEU A 310 -20.37 -17.65 -6.89
N ARG A 311 -21.13 -17.59 -5.79
CA ARG A 311 -22.35 -18.38 -5.58
C ARG A 311 -23.61 -17.53 -5.73
N SER A 312 -23.63 -16.35 -5.12
CA SER A 312 -24.74 -15.40 -5.27
C SER A 312 -24.28 -13.99 -4.94
N LEU A 313 -25.03 -13.00 -5.42
CA LEU A 313 -24.83 -11.59 -5.09
C LEU A 313 -26.20 -10.96 -4.82
N ARG A 314 -26.27 -10.11 -3.80
CA ARG A 314 -27.46 -9.30 -3.49
C ARG A 314 -27.06 -7.91 -3.01
N ALA A 315 -27.99 -6.95 -3.10
CA ALA A 315 -27.86 -5.68 -2.43
C ALA A 315 -28.23 -5.81 -0.95
N VAL A 316 -27.49 -5.15 -0.08
CA VAL A 316 -27.78 -5.03 1.35
C VAL A 316 -27.94 -3.54 1.65
N GLY A 317 -29.11 -3.02 1.31
CA GLY A 317 -29.36 -1.57 1.26
C GLY A 317 -29.02 -0.95 -0.10
N SER A 318 -28.99 0.37 -0.16
CA SER A 318 -28.80 1.10 -1.42
C SER A 318 -27.34 1.37 -1.79
N GLY A 319 -26.41 1.22 -0.84
CA GLY A 319 -24.98 1.52 -1.01
C GLY A 319 -24.05 0.31 -0.92
N GLN A 320 -24.57 -0.88 -0.65
CA GLN A 320 -23.75 -2.06 -0.34
C GLN A 320 -24.22 -3.31 -1.09
N LEU A 321 -23.24 -4.12 -1.45
CA LEU A 321 -23.42 -5.41 -2.09
C LEU A 321 -22.84 -6.48 -1.18
N GLU A 322 -23.56 -7.58 -1.02
CA GLU A 322 -23.04 -8.77 -0.38
C GLU A 322 -22.79 -9.83 -1.46
N ILE A 323 -21.54 -10.27 -1.55
CA ILE A 323 -21.14 -11.43 -2.33
C ILE A 323 -21.14 -12.64 -1.41
N ARG A 324 -21.78 -13.72 -1.86
CA ARG A 324 -21.59 -15.06 -1.32
C ARG A 324 -20.70 -15.85 -2.27
N PHE A 325 -19.61 -16.38 -1.74
CA PHE A 325 -18.67 -17.25 -2.45
C PHE A 325 -19.05 -18.73 -2.30
N SER A 326 -18.52 -19.57 -3.19
CA SER A 326 -18.72 -21.03 -3.12
C SER A 326 -18.03 -21.66 -1.92
N ARG A 327 -16.89 -21.09 -1.48
CA ARG A 327 -16.20 -21.41 -0.23
C ARG A 327 -15.82 -20.14 0.49
N GLU A 328 -15.46 -20.25 1.76
CA GLU A 328 -14.95 -19.12 2.53
C GLU A 328 -13.73 -18.50 1.82
N PRO A 329 -13.80 -17.22 1.41
CA PRO A 329 -12.65 -16.52 0.90
C PRO A 329 -11.69 -16.26 2.05
N ASN A 330 -10.38 -16.35 1.79
CA ASN A 330 -9.46 -15.66 2.68
C ASN A 330 -9.71 -14.15 2.49
N GLY A 331 -10.28 -13.47 3.47
CA GLY A 331 -10.65 -12.04 3.38
C GLY A 331 -9.50 -11.12 2.97
N GLU A 332 -8.25 -11.54 3.22
CA GLU A 332 -7.06 -10.84 2.75
C GLU A 332 -6.94 -10.86 1.21
N GLN A 333 -7.45 -11.89 0.52
CA GLN A 333 -7.45 -12.00 -0.96
C GLN A 333 -8.41 -10.99 -1.61
N LEU A 334 -9.38 -10.50 -0.83
CA LEU A 334 -10.38 -9.54 -1.26
C LEU A 334 -9.91 -8.08 -1.08
N VAL A 335 -8.84 -7.82 -0.34
CA VAL A 335 -8.34 -6.46 -0.08
C VAL A 335 -8.05 -5.74 -1.41
N GLY A 336 -8.66 -4.56 -1.58
CA GLY A 336 -8.54 -3.74 -2.78
C GLY A 336 -9.29 -4.28 -4.01
N ARG A 337 -10.05 -5.38 -3.90
CA ARG A 337 -10.87 -5.91 -5.01
C ARG A 337 -12.06 -5.02 -5.27
N ARG A 338 -12.41 -4.89 -6.55
CA ARG A 338 -13.47 -4.02 -7.01
C ARG A 338 -14.39 -4.74 -7.98
N LEU A 339 -15.65 -4.33 -7.95
CA LEU A 339 -16.68 -4.69 -8.90
C LEU A 339 -17.08 -3.42 -9.67
N GLU A 340 -17.33 -3.57 -10.96
CA GLU A 340 -18.01 -2.57 -11.76
C GLU A 340 -19.48 -2.95 -11.89
N LEU A 341 -20.36 -1.96 -11.77
CA LEU A 341 -21.80 -2.09 -11.93
C LEU A 341 -22.25 -1.19 -13.06
N ARG A 342 -23.02 -1.70 -14.02
CA ARG A 342 -23.61 -0.93 -15.12
C ARG A 342 -25.10 -1.16 -15.18
N GLY A 343 -25.89 -0.09 -15.16
CA GLY A 343 -27.34 -0.19 -15.37
C GLY A 343 -27.65 -0.79 -16.74
N THR A 344 -28.60 -1.72 -16.81
CA THR A 344 -28.94 -2.44 -18.06
C THR A 344 -29.50 -1.53 -19.16
N GLY A 345 -29.97 -0.32 -18.81
CA GLY A 345 -30.38 0.72 -19.76
C GLY A 345 -29.25 1.54 -20.39
N GLY A 346 -27.99 1.14 -20.25
CA GLY A 346 -26.83 1.86 -20.84
C GLY A 346 -26.32 3.04 -20.00
N GLY A 347 -26.65 3.07 -18.71
CA GLY A 347 -26.31 4.17 -17.80
C GLY A 347 -24.86 4.20 -17.29
N LYS A 348 -24.59 5.15 -16.39
CA LYS A 348 -23.29 5.36 -15.73
C LYS A 348 -22.80 4.08 -15.04
N ALA A 349 -21.50 3.81 -15.16
CA ALA A 349 -20.84 2.75 -14.41
C ALA A 349 -20.49 3.20 -12.99
N PHE A 350 -20.72 2.33 -12.01
CA PHE A 350 -20.34 2.52 -10.62
C PHE A 350 -19.28 1.50 -10.22
N THR A 351 -18.50 1.82 -9.19
CA THR A 351 -17.51 0.90 -8.63
C THR A 351 -17.86 0.61 -7.18
N ALA A 352 -17.88 -0.67 -6.83
CA ALA A 352 -17.95 -1.12 -5.45
C ALA A 352 -16.59 -1.69 -5.02
N LEU A 353 -16.09 -1.28 -3.85
CA LEU A 353 -14.82 -1.71 -3.27
C LEU A 353 -15.09 -2.67 -2.11
N TYR A 354 -14.32 -3.75 -2.01
CA TYR A 354 -14.41 -4.64 -0.84
C TYR A 354 -14.14 -3.88 0.47
N ARG A 355 -15.04 -4.02 1.44
CA ARG A 355 -14.87 -3.49 2.80
C ARG A 355 -13.96 -4.42 3.59
N ILE A 356 -12.79 -3.93 3.99
CA ILE A 356 -11.83 -4.69 4.81
C ILE A 356 -12.50 -5.16 6.11
N GLY A 357 -12.30 -6.44 6.45
CA GLY A 357 -12.86 -7.04 7.66
C GLY A 357 -14.34 -7.43 7.55
N SER A 358 -14.97 -7.27 6.39
CA SER A 358 -16.40 -7.61 6.21
C SER A 358 -16.67 -9.09 5.92
N THR A 359 -15.65 -9.95 5.87
CA THR A 359 -15.88 -11.37 5.63
C THR A 359 -16.53 -12.05 6.83
N SER A 360 -17.57 -12.84 6.58
CA SER A 360 -18.23 -13.67 7.59
C SER A 360 -18.61 -15.00 6.96
N GLY A 361 -17.85 -16.07 7.27
CA GLY A 361 -17.96 -17.34 6.55
C GLY A 361 -17.74 -17.13 5.05
N ASN A 362 -18.66 -17.60 4.20
CA ASN A 362 -18.55 -17.42 2.76
C ASN A 362 -19.14 -16.10 2.21
N TYR A 363 -19.35 -15.09 3.05
CA TYR A 363 -19.85 -13.78 2.64
C TYR A 363 -18.77 -12.70 2.71
N ALA A 364 -18.87 -11.68 1.85
CA ALA A 364 -18.11 -10.44 1.94
C ALA A 364 -18.94 -9.23 1.47
N VAL A 365 -18.68 -8.06 2.03
CA VAL A 365 -19.37 -6.82 1.66
C VAL A 365 -18.49 -5.96 0.74
N PHE A 366 -19.10 -5.42 -0.30
CA PHE A 366 -18.54 -4.42 -1.20
C PHE A 366 -19.36 -3.15 -1.09
N GLU A 367 -18.71 -2.02 -0.87
CA GLU A 367 -19.34 -0.72 -0.69
C GLU A 367 -19.16 0.12 -1.95
N LEU A 368 -20.25 0.73 -2.41
CA LEU A 368 -20.19 1.72 -3.46
C LEU A 368 -19.48 2.96 -2.94
N ALA A 369 -18.85 3.72 -3.85
CA ALA A 369 -18.23 4.99 -3.49
C ALA A 369 -19.23 5.94 -2.79
N ASP A 370 -18.70 6.77 -1.89
CA ASP A 370 -19.52 7.62 -1.02
C ASP A 370 -20.57 8.43 -1.80
N GLY A 371 -21.82 8.32 -1.35
CA GLY A 371 -22.97 9.01 -1.93
C GLY A 371 -23.62 8.32 -3.13
N VAL A 372 -23.06 7.22 -3.65
CA VAL A 372 -23.71 6.43 -4.71
C VAL A 372 -24.80 5.55 -4.11
N VAL A 373 -26.01 5.67 -4.68
CA VAL A 373 -27.21 4.94 -4.26
C VAL A 373 -27.76 4.21 -5.48
N LEU A 374 -28.00 2.91 -5.34
CA LEU A 374 -28.65 2.10 -6.37
C LEU A 374 -30.13 2.43 -6.45
N GLU A 375 -30.62 2.60 -7.68
CA GLU A 375 -32.00 2.97 -7.97
C GLU A 375 -32.95 1.80 -7.65
N PRO A 376 -34.01 2.01 -6.86
CA PRO A 376 -35.01 0.97 -6.61
C PRO A 376 -35.65 0.46 -7.90
N GLY A 377 -35.85 -0.85 -8.01
CA GLY A 377 -36.42 -1.48 -9.21
C GLY A 377 -35.47 -1.59 -10.41
N ALA A 378 -34.30 -0.95 -10.40
CA ALA A 378 -33.34 -1.04 -11.50
C ALA A 378 -32.60 -2.39 -11.54
N SER A 379 -32.15 -2.78 -12.74
CA SER A 379 -31.26 -3.92 -12.95
C SER A 379 -29.85 -3.47 -13.27
N TYR A 380 -28.86 -4.17 -12.73
CA TYR A 380 -27.44 -3.90 -12.96
C TYR A 380 -26.74 -5.16 -13.47
N SER A 381 -25.91 -4.98 -14.50
CA SER A 381 -24.86 -5.94 -14.89
C SER A 381 -23.63 -5.69 -14.05
N ILE A 382 -22.99 -6.75 -13.55
CA ILE A 382 -21.88 -6.67 -12.61
C ILE A 382 -20.70 -7.46 -13.16
N SER A 383 -19.52 -6.87 -13.08
CA SER A 383 -18.28 -7.50 -13.51
C SER A 383 -17.16 -7.27 -12.49
N PRO A 384 -16.32 -8.26 -12.21
CA PRO A 384 -15.10 -8.03 -11.46
C PRO A 384 -14.15 -7.14 -12.27
N LEU A 385 -13.54 -6.14 -11.61
CA LEU A 385 -12.43 -5.42 -12.21
C LEU A 385 -11.15 -6.28 -12.10
N GLY A 386 -10.87 -7.02 -13.17
CA GLY A 386 -9.76 -7.98 -13.27
C GLY A 386 -10.20 -9.44 -13.10
N TYR A 387 -9.25 -10.37 -13.22
CA TYR A 387 -9.51 -11.82 -13.30
C TYR A 387 -9.54 -12.52 -11.95
N TRP A 388 -10.14 -11.91 -10.93
CA TRP A 388 -10.08 -12.40 -9.56
C TRP A 388 -11.30 -13.18 -9.10
N LEU A 389 -12.45 -12.97 -9.74
CA LEU A 389 -13.71 -13.65 -9.42
C LEU A 389 -14.11 -14.53 -10.60
N SER A 390 -14.33 -15.81 -10.34
CA SER A 390 -14.90 -16.74 -11.31
C SER A 390 -16.42 -16.80 -11.14
N SER A 391 -17.17 -16.73 -12.23
CA SER A 391 -18.62 -16.91 -12.23
C SER A 391 -19.03 -17.83 -13.38
N LYS A 392 -19.98 -18.73 -13.13
CA LYS A 392 -20.59 -19.57 -14.18
C LYS A 392 -21.73 -18.85 -14.92
N GLU A 393 -22.22 -17.75 -14.35
CA GLU A 393 -23.35 -16.98 -14.86
C GLU A 393 -22.99 -15.50 -14.97
N ASN A 394 -23.69 -14.78 -15.85
CA ASN A 394 -23.59 -13.32 -15.89
C ASN A 394 -24.09 -12.76 -14.55
N MET A 395 -23.23 -12.04 -13.83
CA MET A 395 -23.62 -11.48 -12.53
C MET A 395 -24.63 -10.36 -12.77
N ARG A 396 -25.87 -10.57 -12.34
CA ARG A 396 -26.94 -9.59 -12.42
C ARG A 396 -27.47 -9.29 -11.03
N LEU A 397 -27.77 -8.02 -10.79
CA LEU A 397 -28.43 -7.55 -9.58
C LEU A 397 -29.75 -6.91 -9.94
N GLN A 398 -30.82 -7.34 -9.28
CA GLN A 398 -32.12 -6.71 -9.36
C GLN A 398 -32.40 -5.99 -8.04
N MET A 399 -32.61 -4.68 -8.09
CA MET A 399 -33.02 -3.92 -6.92
C MET A 399 -34.51 -4.15 -6.64
N PRO A 400 -34.92 -4.28 -5.37
CA PRO A 400 -36.32 -4.32 -5.02
C PRO A 400 -37.01 -3.01 -5.40
N ALA A 401 -38.24 -3.09 -5.91
CA ALA A 401 -39.06 -1.91 -6.17
C ALA A 401 -39.56 -1.32 -4.83
N VAL A 402 -39.63 0.01 -4.73
CA VAL A 402 -40.30 0.67 -3.59
C VAL A 402 -41.79 0.36 -3.69
N ARG A 403 -42.32 -0.40 -2.73
CA ARG A 403 -43.77 -0.47 -2.53
C ARG A 403 -44.18 0.71 -1.68
N LEU A 404 -44.79 1.72 -2.29
CA LEU A 404 -45.50 2.74 -1.52
C LEU A 404 -46.63 2.04 -0.74
N PRO A 405 -46.83 2.36 0.55
CA PRO A 405 -47.97 1.86 1.28
C PRO A 405 -49.23 2.29 0.53
N ALA A 406 -50.16 1.35 0.32
CA ALA A 406 -51.44 1.67 -0.28
C ALA A 406 -52.05 2.83 0.49
N VAL A 407 -52.30 3.95 -0.20
CA VAL A 407 -53.07 5.06 0.35
C VAL A 407 -54.40 4.43 0.77
N LEU A 408 -54.66 4.40 2.08
CA LEU A 408 -55.94 3.97 2.62
C LEU A 408 -57.02 4.75 1.89
N SER A 409 -57.84 4.04 1.09
CA SER A 409 -58.94 4.67 0.38
C SER A 409 -59.81 5.37 1.41
N THR A 410 -59.99 6.67 1.21
CA THR A 410 -60.87 7.59 1.96
C THR A 410 -62.00 6.88 2.69
N ALA A 411 -61.97 6.91 4.02
CA ALA A 411 -63.12 6.62 4.85
C ALA A 411 -64.26 7.57 4.41
N LYS A 412 -65.34 7.00 3.87
CA LYS A 412 -66.58 7.73 3.62
C LYS A 412 -67.13 8.19 4.97
N TYR A 413 -66.98 9.47 5.29
CA TYR A 413 -67.73 10.09 6.37
C TYR A 413 -69.22 10.08 6.00
N ASN A 414 -69.99 9.20 6.63
CA ASN A 414 -71.44 9.28 6.63
C ASN A 414 -71.84 10.46 7.53
N LEU A 415 -72.08 11.63 6.91
CA LEU A 415 -72.82 12.72 7.54
C LEU A 415 -74.27 12.26 7.74
N ARG A 416 -74.61 11.84 8.97
CA ARG A 416 -75.99 11.76 9.42
C ARG A 416 -76.49 13.18 9.64
N ALA A 417 -77.42 13.64 8.79
CA ALA A 417 -78.23 14.80 9.08
C ALA A 417 -79.16 14.48 10.26
N GLY A 418 -78.94 15.14 11.39
CA GLY A 418 -79.89 15.18 12.51
C GLY A 418 -80.88 16.33 12.30
N ARG A 419 -82.17 16.02 12.46
CA ARG A 419 -83.26 16.99 12.64
C ARG A 419 -83.21 17.59 14.04
#